data_AF-A0A0Q5VUY2-F1
#
_entry.id   AF-A0A0Q5VUY2-F1
#
_cell.length_a   1.000
_cell.length_b   1.000
_cell.length_c   1.000
_cell.angle_alpha   90.00
_cell.angle_beta   90.00
_cell.angle_gamma   90.00
#
_symmetry.space_group_name_H-M   'P 1'
#
loop_
_entity.id
_entity.type
_entity.pdbx_description
1 polymer ?
#
loop_
_entity_poly.entity_id
_entity_poly.type
_entity_poly.pdbx_seq_one_letter_code
_entity_poly.pdbx_strand_id
1 'polypeptide(L)'
;MRISVDENDAGFEAYATAFEDGRVFDVLLDGQRIDDVVTADEVEGFLIRVVPTPSCWGMPLEETLAGTVEIIAKSKPWAADNFRKMIDALKPVEGPHGT
;
A
#
# COMPACT_ATOMS: atom_id res chain seq x y z
N MET A 1 1.61 6.35 13.93
CA MET A 1 2.30 5.85 12.71
C MET A 1 1.51 6.30 11.49
N ARG A 2 2.19 6.53 10.35
CA ARG A 2 1.56 6.85 9.06
C ARG A 2 2.08 5.91 7.98
N ILE A 3 1.22 5.43 7.10
CA ILE A 3 1.58 4.66 5.90
C ILE A 3 0.81 5.20 4.70
N SER A 4 1.44 5.20 3.53
CA SER A 4 0.78 5.57 2.27
C SER A 4 1.40 4.81 1.11
N VAL A 5 0.60 4.44 0.11
CA VAL A 5 1.10 3.89 -1.16
C VAL A 5 1.38 4.98 -2.21
N ASP A 6 0.99 6.23 -1.95
CA ASP A 6 1.31 7.39 -2.80
C ASP A 6 2.73 7.89 -2.52
N GLU A 7 3.59 7.89 -3.55
CA GLU A 7 4.99 8.32 -3.49
C GLU A 7 5.19 9.78 -3.06
N ASN A 8 4.14 10.61 -3.16
CA ASN A 8 4.18 12.02 -2.78
C ASN A 8 3.76 12.25 -1.32
N ASP A 9 3.29 11.21 -0.61
CA ASP A 9 2.88 11.30 0.79
C ASP A 9 4.03 10.94 1.75
N ALA A 10 4.08 11.60 2.91
CA ALA A 10 5.09 11.35 3.93
C ALA A 10 5.10 9.90 4.48
N GLY A 11 3.97 9.19 4.38
CA GLY A 11 3.83 7.79 4.77
C GLY A 11 4.42 6.78 3.76
N PHE A 12 4.87 7.22 2.59
CA PHE A 12 5.40 6.34 1.55
C PHE A 12 6.68 5.62 1.96
N GLU A 13 7.60 6.32 2.60
CA GLU A 13 8.87 5.73 3.04
C GLU A 13 8.63 4.54 3.99
N ALA A 14 7.70 4.69 4.94
CA ALA A 14 7.31 3.62 5.85
C ALA A 14 6.69 2.42 5.12
N TYR A 15 5.89 2.67 4.08
CA TYR A 15 5.33 1.63 3.23
C TYR A 15 6.43 0.89 2.45
N ALA A 16 7.30 1.62 1.75
CA ALA A 16 8.37 1.07 0.93
C ALA A 16 9.36 0.24 1.77
N THR A 17 9.84 0.77 2.91
CA THR A 17 10.75 0.05 3.81
C THR A 17 10.12 -1.23 4.36
N ALA A 18 8.84 -1.19 4.75
CA ALA A 18 8.17 -2.39 5.25
C ALA A 18 8.06 -3.45 4.15
N PHE A 19 7.72 -3.05 2.94
CA PHE A 19 7.56 -3.97 1.82
C PHE A 19 8.90 -4.58 1.37
N GLU A 20 9.98 -3.78 1.38
CA GLU A 20 11.38 -4.24 1.21
C GLU A 20 11.77 -5.33 2.22
N ASP A 21 11.34 -5.17 3.47
CA ASP A 21 11.59 -6.12 4.55
C ASP A 21 10.65 -7.34 4.53
N GLY A 22 9.77 -7.48 3.52
CA GLY A 22 8.77 -8.53 3.46
C GLY A 22 7.69 -8.42 4.55
N ARG A 23 7.38 -7.19 4.94
CA ARG A 23 6.31 -6.86 5.86
C ARG A 23 5.16 -6.22 5.09
N VAL A 24 3.95 -6.51 5.55
CA VAL A 24 2.72 -5.84 5.09
C VAL A 24 2.04 -5.22 6.31
N PHE A 25 1.11 -4.30 6.08
CA PHE A 25 0.33 -3.69 7.14
C PHE A 25 -1.10 -4.23 7.13
N ASP A 26 -1.58 -4.65 8.29
CA ASP A 26 -3.01 -4.70 8.54
C ASP A 26 -3.42 -3.35 9.11
N VAL A 27 -4.39 -2.70 8.47
CA VAL A 27 -4.96 -1.43 8.95
C VAL A 27 -6.32 -1.72 9.55
N LEU A 28 -6.55 -1.25 10.77
CA LEU A 28 -7.83 -1.34 11.46
C LEU A 28 -8.42 0.05 11.66
N LEU A 29 -9.73 0.16 11.48
CA LEU A 29 -10.54 1.33 11.83
C LEU A 29 -11.58 0.89 12.84
N ASP A 30 -11.56 1.51 14.03
CA ASP A 30 -12.45 1.17 15.15
C ASP A 30 -12.45 -0.35 15.46
N GLY A 31 -11.26 -0.96 15.40
CA GLY A 31 -11.05 -2.39 15.63
C GLY A 31 -11.43 -3.31 14.46
N GLN A 32 -11.89 -2.78 13.32
CA GLN A 32 -12.22 -3.55 12.13
C GLN A 32 -11.15 -3.43 11.07
N ARG A 33 -10.66 -4.56 10.56
CA ARG A 33 -9.67 -4.59 9.48
C ARG A 33 -10.26 -4.06 8.17
N ILE A 34 -9.51 -3.21 7.49
CA ILE A 34 -9.81 -2.67 6.16
C ILE A 34 -8.70 -3.12 5.19
N ASP A 35 -9.07 -3.80 4.10
CA ASP A 35 -8.09 -4.40 3.17
C ASP A 35 -7.66 -3.47 2.02
N ASP A 36 -8.52 -2.55 1.59
CA ASP A 36 -8.30 -1.69 0.41
C ASP A 36 -7.75 -0.30 0.77
N VAL A 37 -6.84 -0.23 1.73
CA VAL A 37 -6.30 1.06 2.23
C VAL A 37 -5.16 1.58 1.36
N VAL A 38 -5.28 2.84 0.95
CA VAL A 38 -4.26 3.61 0.21
C VAL A 38 -3.35 4.35 1.19
N THR A 39 -3.96 5.00 2.17
CA THR A 39 -3.26 5.83 3.17
C THR A 39 -3.91 5.66 4.53
N ALA A 40 -3.13 5.61 5.60
CA ALA A 40 -3.64 5.58 6.97
C ALA A 40 -2.72 6.37 7.92
N ASP A 41 -3.34 7.09 8.86
CA ASP A 41 -2.63 7.86 9.89
C ASP A 41 -3.28 7.66 11.27
N GLU A 42 -2.51 7.12 12.22
CA GLU A 42 -2.94 6.94 13.62
C GLU A 42 -3.03 8.27 14.39
N VAL A 43 -2.24 9.28 14.01
CA VAL A 43 -2.20 10.59 14.67
C VAL A 43 -3.41 11.41 14.28
N GLU A 44 -3.70 11.45 12.99
CA GLU A 44 -4.83 12.21 12.45
C GLU A 44 -6.15 11.43 12.53
N GLY A 45 -6.09 10.11 12.73
CA GLY A 45 -7.26 9.26 12.90
C GLY A 45 -8.08 9.13 11.62
N PHE A 46 -7.44 9.10 10.46
CA PHE A 46 -8.13 8.85 9.20
C PHE A 46 -7.39 7.86 8.31
N LEU A 47 -8.15 7.28 7.38
CA LEU A 47 -7.60 6.51 6.28
C LEU A 47 -8.33 6.83 4.97
N ILE A 48 -7.63 6.62 3.86
CA ILE A 48 -8.17 6.69 2.50
C ILE A 48 -8.21 5.26 1.99
N ARG A 49 -9.38 4.79 1.55
CA ARG A 49 -9.54 3.46 0.95
C ARG A 49 -10.10 3.54 -0.46
N VAL A 50 -9.78 2.53 -1.25
CA VAL A 50 -10.41 2.29 -2.55
C VAL A 50 -11.74 1.57 -2.34
N VAL A 51 -12.81 2.12 -2.91
CA VAL A 51 -14.12 1.50 -2.97
C VAL A 51 -14.41 1.11 -4.43
N PRO A 52 -14.75 -0.15 -4.71
CA PRO A 52 -15.14 -0.58 -6.06
C PRO A 52 -16.33 0.25 -6.55
N THR A 53 -16.23 0.82 -7.75
CA THR A 53 -17.38 1.50 -8.35
C THR A 53 -18.41 0.48 -8.85
N PRO A 54 -19.74 0.75 -8.73
CA PRO A 54 -20.79 -0.16 -9.19
C PRO A 54 -20.88 -0.36 -10.72
N SER A 55 -19.91 0.07 -11.53
CA SER A 55 -19.99 0.03 -13.00
C SER A 55 -18.75 -0.60 -13.65
N CYS A 56 -18.95 -1.35 -14.72
CA CYS A 56 -17.92 -2.07 -15.48
C CYS A 56 -16.92 -1.17 -16.25
N TRP A 57 -16.91 0.15 -16.01
CA TRP A 57 -16.07 1.13 -16.70
C TRP A 57 -15.57 2.28 -15.80
N GLY A 58 -15.81 2.23 -14.49
CA GLY A 58 -15.45 3.32 -13.57
C GLY A 58 -14.04 3.16 -13.00
N MET A 59 -13.33 4.28 -12.81
CA MET A 59 -12.17 4.29 -11.92
C MET A 59 -12.63 4.00 -10.48
N PRO A 60 -11.84 3.31 -9.65
CA PRO A 60 -12.12 3.15 -8.23
C PRO A 60 -12.38 4.52 -7.57
N LEU A 61 -13.34 4.58 -6.66
CA LEU A 61 -13.56 5.78 -5.85
C LEU A 61 -12.69 5.71 -4.61
N GLU A 62 -12.13 6.84 -4.21
CA GLU A 62 -11.47 6.97 -2.93
C GLU A 62 -12.45 7.51 -1.89
N GLU A 63 -12.49 6.86 -0.73
CA GLU A 63 -13.30 7.27 0.41
C GLU A 63 -12.38 7.58 1.60
N THR A 64 -12.61 8.73 2.22
CA THR A 64 -11.95 9.10 3.48
C THR A 64 -12.82 8.68 4.65
N LEU A 65 -12.24 7.90 5.56
CA LEU A 65 -12.88 7.48 6.81
C LEU A 65 -12.12 8.07 7.98
N ALA A 66 -12.84 8.45 9.05
CA ALA A 66 -12.27 8.95 10.29
C ALA A 66 -12.68 8.05 11.47
N GLY A 67 -11.78 7.85 12.43
CA GLY A 67 -12.00 7.01 13.60
C GLY A 67 -10.69 6.64 14.30
N THR A 68 -10.74 5.61 15.15
CA THR A 68 -9.54 5.09 15.80
C THR A 68 -8.79 4.22 14.80
N VAL A 69 -7.65 4.69 14.32
CA VAL A 69 -6.80 3.98 13.35
C VAL A 69 -5.70 3.23 14.10
N GLU A 70 -5.50 1.95 13.75
CA GLU A 70 -4.39 1.13 14.21
C GLU A 70 -3.67 0.49 13.01
N ILE A 71 -2.34 0.62 12.96
CA ILE A 71 -1.51 0.06 11.88
C ILE A 71 -0.61 -1.04 12.44
N ILE A 72 -0.85 -2.28 12.00
CA ILE A 72 -0.13 -3.46 12.50
C ILE A 72 0.78 -4.01 11.41
N ALA A 73 2.09 -3.87 11.59
CA ALA A 73 3.07 -4.51 10.73
C ALA A 73 3.09 -6.03 10.94
N LYS A 74 2.97 -6.80 9.86
CA LYS A 74 3.03 -8.26 9.87
C LYS A 74 4.07 -8.76 8.89
N SER A 75 4.88 -9.70 9.34
CA SER A 75 5.78 -10.44 8.44
C SER A 75 4.95 -11.38 7.57
N LYS A 76 5.13 -11.27 6.25
CA LYS A 76 4.57 -12.18 5.27
C LYS A 76 5.71 -12.62 4.35
N PRO A 77 6.18 -13.87 4.45
CA PRO A 77 7.32 -14.35 3.64
C PRO A 77 7.16 -14.11 2.14
N TRP A 78 5.93 -14.15 1.62
CA TRP A 78 5.62 -13.88 0.22
C TRP A 78 5.80 -12.42 -0.20
N ALA A 79 5.75 -11.46 0.73
CA ALA A 79 5.87 -10.03 0.41
C ALA A 79 7.30 -9.69 -0.04
N ALA A 80 8.32 -10.24 0.63
CA ALA A 80 9.72 -10.07 0.23
C ALA A 80 9.99 -10.65 -1.17
N ASP A 81 9.42 -11.81 -1.48
CA ASP A 81 9.57 -12.47 -2.78
C ASP A 81 8.87 -11.70 -3.91
N ASN A 82 7.71 -11.09 -3.62
CA ASN A 82 6.97 -10.29 -4.60
C ASN A 82 7.62 -8.91 -4.85
N PHE A 83 8.21 -8.27 -3.82
CA PHE A 83 8.96 -7.03 -4.02
C PHE A 83 10.16 -7.22 -4.95
N ARG A 84 10.96 -8.27 -4.73
CA ARG A 84 12.10 -8.60 -5.60
C ARG A 84 11.68 -8.82 -7.05
N LYS A 85 10.58 -9.55 -7.27
CA LYS A 85 10.02 -9.76 -8.61
C LYS A 85 9.53 -8.46 -9.25
N MET A 86 8.90 -7.57 -8.48
CA MET A 86 8.43 -6.27 -8.98
C MET A 86 9.61 -5.37 -9.36
N ILE A 87 10.64 -5.26 -8.51
CA ILE A 87 11.88 -4.53 -8.81
C ILE A 87 12.57 -5.12 -10.05
N ASP A 88 12.67 -6.45 -10.15
CA ASP A 88 13.28 -7.10 -11.31
C ASP A 88 12.47 -6.91 -12.60
N ALA A 89 11.15 -6.79 -12.52
CA ALA A 89 10.28 -6.48 -13.66
C ALA A 89 10.34 -5.00 -14.08
N LEU A 90 10.70 -4.10 -13.16
CA LEU A 90 10.90 -2.67 -13.42
C LEU A 90 12.32 -2.35 -13.92
N LYS A 91 13.27 -3.28 -13.79
CA LYS A 91 14.58 -3.12 -14.43
C LYS A 91 14.38 -3.07 -15.94
N PRO A 92 15.00 -2.10 -16.64
CA PRO A 92 14.92 -2.05 -18.09
C PRO A 92 15.43 -3.38 -18.63
N VAL A 93 14.65 -4.01 -19.50
CA VAL A 93 15.14 -5.10 -20.33
C VAL A 93 16.29 -4.49 -21.14
N GLU A 94 17.54 -4.80 -20.80
CA GLU A 94 18.66 -4.59 -21.72
C GLU A 94 18.39 -5.51 -22.91
N GLY A 95 17.59 -5.02 -23.85
CA GLY A 95 17.40 -5.64 -25.14
C GLY A 95 18.77 -5.69 -25.83
N PRO A 96 19.08 -6.74 -26.59
CA PRO A 96 20.31 -6.79 -27.36
C PRO A 96 20.17 -5.73 -28.45
N HIS A 97 20.68 -4.52 -28.20
CA HIS A 97 20.95 -3.59 -29.28
C HIS A 97 22.09 -4.18 -30.08
N GLY A 98 21.69 -4.79 -31.19
CA GLY A 98 22.59 -5.40 -32.15
C GLY A 98 23.61 -4.39 -32.68
N THR A 99 24.78 -4.95 -32.96
CA THR A 99 25.68 -4.51 -34.02
C THR A 99 26.20 -5.76 -34.71
#